data_AF-A0A3B6B2M6-F1
#
_entry.id   AF-A0A3B6B2M6-F1
#
_cell.length_a   1.000
_cell.length_b   1.000
_cell.length_c   1.000
_cell.angle_alpha   90.00
_cell.angle_beta   90.00
_cell.angle_gamma   90.00
#
_symmetry.space_group_name_H-M   'P 1'
#
loop_
_entity.id
_entity.type
_entity.pdbx_description
1 polymer ?
#
loop_
_entity_poly.entity_id
_entity_poly.type
_entity_poly.pdbx_seq_one_letter_code
_entity_poly.pdbx_strand_id
1 'polypeptide(L)'
;MVMTGGADVGGPALEDATKEECLQRLQNRIEVPYDSQNREHQEALKALWHASFPGTELLGLVSDQWKEMGWQGKDPSTDFRGGGFISLENLLYFAKNYPKSFEELLCKQNGDRALWEYPFAVAGVNITFMLIQMLDLQAAKPRSLIGAVFLNLLIENDRAFDILYCITFKLMDRKWLEMHATYMDFNTVIKSTRRQLERELLLEDIQQIEDMPSYNFLAR
;
A
#
# COMPACT_ATOMS: atom_id res chain seq x y z
N MET A 1 23.56 46.44 27.89
CA MET A 1 23.44 46.21 26.43
C MET A 1 24.16 44.91 26.13
N VAL A 2 23.42 43.81 25.97
CA VAL A 2 23.55 42.74 24.96
C VAL A 2 22.41 41.77 25.29
N MET A 3 21.37 41.81 24.46
CA MET A 3 20.35 40.76 24.36
C MET A 3 20.92 39.75 23.37
N THR A 4 21.17 38.51 23.78
CA THR A 4 21.35 37.40 22.83
C THR A 4 20.02 36.70 22.68
N GLY A 5 19.33 37.00 21.59
CA GLY A 5 18.13 36.30 21.15
C GLY A 5 18.49 34.90 20.68
N GLY A 6 17.93 33.89 21.33
CA GLY A 6 17.74 32.57 20.74
C GLY A 6 16.50 32.62 19.86
N ALA A 7 16.71 32.56 18.54
CA ALA A 7 15.63 32.43 17.58
C ALA A 7 15.16 30.97 17.56
N ASP A 8 14.15 30.66 18.35
CA ASP A 8 13.28 29.50 18.11
C ASP A 8 12.19 29.96 17.13
N VAL A 9 12.44 29.77 15.83
CA VAL A 9 11.56 30.22 14.75
C VAL A 9 11.29 29.05 13.81
N GLY A 10 10.77 27.96 14.37
CA GLY A 10 9.98 26.96 13.65
C GLY A 10 8.55 26.99 14.22
N GLY A 11 7.77 28.00 13.86
CA GLY A 11 6.42 28.17 14.41
C GLY A 11 5.38 27.18 13.86
N PRO A 12 4.19 27.07 14.46
CA PRO A 12 3.11 26.17 14.04
C PRO A 12 2.74 26.27 12.56
N ALA A 13 2.87 27.46 11.97
CA ALA A 13 2.58 27.71 10.56
C ALA A 13 3.57 27.02 9.59
N LEU A 14 4.82 26.79 9.99
CA LEU A 14 5.81 26.10 9.17
C LEU A 14 5.55 24.58 9.20
N GLU A 15 5.18 24.03 10.36
CA GLU A 15 4.77 22.63 10.51
C GLU A 15 3.50 22.32 9.72
N ASP A 16 2.50 23.22 9.78
CA ASP A 16 1.26 23.08 9.02
C ASP A 16 1.49 23.13 7.50
N ALA A 17 2.36 24.03 7.02
CA ALA A 17 2.72 24.09 5.60
C ALA A 17 3.45 22.82 5.14
N THR A 18 4.33 22.26 5.97
CA THR A 18 5.06 21.00 5.67
C THR A 18 4.10 19.82 5.58
N LYS A 19 3.12 19.76 6.48
CA LYS A 19 2.05 18.74 6.49
C LYS A 19 1.22 18.77 5.22
N GLU A 20 0.78 19.96 4.82
CA GLU A 20 0.00 20.16 3.60
C GLU A 20 0.79 19.74 2.36
N GLU A 21 2.07 20.11 2.27
CA GLU A 21 2.92 19.72 1.15
C GLU A 21 3.11 18.20 1.04
N CYS A 22 3.40 17.51 2.14
CA CYS A 22 3.56 16.06 2.16
C CYS A 22 2.25 15.34 1.76
N LEU A 23 1.11 15.79 2.29
CA LEU A 23 -0.19 15.24 1.92
C LEU A 23 -0.50 15.47 0.44
N GLN A 24 -0.23 16.68 -0.08
CA GLN A 24 -0.47 17.02 -1.48
C GLN A 24 0.37 16.16 -2.44
N ARG A 25 1.63 15.87 -2.10
CA ARG A 25 2.47 14.95 -2.92
C ARG A 25 1.85 13.56 -3.02
N LEU A 26 1.31 13.03 -1.92
CA LEU A 26 0.62 11.74 -1.92
C LEU A 26 -0.72 11.81 -2.69
N GLN A 27 -1.49 12.88 -2.51
CA GLN A 27 -2.74 13.11 -3.25
C GLN A 27 -2.51 13.17 -4.75
N ASN A 28 -1.47 13.88 -5.19
CA ASN A 28 -1.09 13.96 -6.60
C ASN A 28 -0.82 12.58 -7.20
N ARG A 29 -0.31 11.61 -6.42
CA ARG A 29 -0.14 10.22 -6.87
C ARG A 29 -1.47 9.46 -6.91
N ILE A 30 -2.32 9.63 -5.89
CA ILE A 30 -3.62 8.96 -5.79
C ILE A 30 -4.56 9.38 -6.93
N GLU A 31 -4.52 10.65 -7.33
CA GLU A 31 -5.39 11.21 -8.37
C GLU A 31 -5.05 10.76 -9.79
N VAL A 32 -3.89 10.11 -10.01
CA VAL A 32 -3.49 9.63 -11.35
C VAL A 32 -4.25 8.34 -11.69
N PRO A 33 -5.19 8.37 -12.65
CA PRO A 33 -5.78 7.12 -13.14
C PRO A 33 -4.74 6.31 -13.92
N TYR A 34 -4.85 4.98 -13.86
CA TYR A 34 -4.06 4.15 -14.76
C TYR A 34 -4.47 4.41 -16.21
N ASP A 35 -3.48 4.60 -17.08
CA ASP A 35 -3.65 4.84 -18.51
C ASP A 35 -2.86 3.80 -19.31
N SER A 36 -3.60 2.94 -20.01
CA SER A 36 -3.05 1.89 -20.88
C SER A 36 -2.21 2.41 -22.05
N GLN A 37 -2.34 3.69 -22.43
CA GLN A 37 -1.59 4.32 -23.52
C GLN A 37 -0.37 5.10 -23.02
N ASN A 38 -0.28 5.35 -21.71
CA ASN A 38 0.86 6.03 -21.12
C ASN A 38 2.05 5.07 -21.01
N ARG A 39 3.18 5.45 -21.63
CA ARG A 39 4.40 4.64 -21.66
C ARG A 39 4.97 4.36 -20.27
N GLU A 40 4.94 5.31 -19.35
CA GLU A 40 5.45 5.12 -17.99
C GLU A 40 4.62 4.07 -17.23
N HIS A 41 3.30 4.12 -17.38
CA HIS A 41 2.41 3.14 -16.76
C HIS A 41 2.62 1.73 -17.33
N GLN A 42 2.79 1.63 -18.65
CA GLN A 42 3.12 0.36 -19.30
C GLN A 42 4.47 -0.19 -18.81
N GLU A 43 5.51 0.64 -18.69
CA GLU A 43 6.81 0.21 -18.19
C GLU A 43 6.76 -0.22 -16.71
N ALA A 44 5.99 0.48 -15.87
CA ALA A 44 5.75 0.06 -14.50
C ALA A 44 5.06 -1.30 -14.43
N LEU A 45 4.07 -1.56 -15.30
CA LEU A 45 3.37 -2.83 -15.37
C LEU A 45 4.30 -3.97 -15.82
N LYS A 46 5.14 -3.73 -16.84
CA LYS A 46 6.18 -4.69 -17.26
C LYS A 46 7.18 -4.96 -16.15
N ALA A 47 7.63 -3.92 -15.45
CA ALA A 47 8.55 -4.05 -14.33
C ALA A 47 7.95 -4.90 -13.20
N LEU A 48 6.65 -4.73 -12.92
CA LEU A 48 5.95 -5.56 -11.95
C LEU A 48 5.92 -7.02 -12.39
N TRP A 49 5.63 -7.31 -13.66
CA TRP A 49 5.68 -8.69 -14.18
C TRP A 49 7.06 -9.31 -13.99
N HIS A 50 8.12 -8.63 -14.40
CA HIS A 50 9.48 -9.14 -14.29
C HIS A 50 9.93 -9.36 -12.84
N ALA A 51 9.46 -8.53 -11.90
CA ALA A 51 9.69 -8.73 -10.48
C ALA A 51 8.89 -9.92 -9.91
N SER A 52 7.71 -10.20 -10.49
CA SER A 52 6.81 -11.27 -10.04
C SER A 52 7.20 -12.64 -10.59
N PHE A 53 7.67 -12.71 -11.82
CA PHE A 53 8.06 -13.95 -12.51
C PHE A 53 9.44 -13.83 -13.14
N PRO A 54 10.52 -13.80 -12.33
CA PRO A 54 11.88 -13.71 -12.85
C PRO A 54 12.17 -14.80 -13.88
N GLY A 55 12.74 -14.42 -15.02
CA GLY A 55 13.07 -15.34 -16.11
C GLY A 55 11.90 -15.76 -17.01
N THR A 56 10.67 -15.30 -16.73
CA THR A 56 9.51 -15.54 -17.60
C THR A 56 9.26 -14.33 -18.49
N GLU A 57 9.31 -14.53 -19.82
CA GLU A 57 9.01 -13.47 -20.79
C GLU A 57 7.53 -13.07 -20.74
N LEU A 58 7.26 -11.76 -20.78
CA LEU A 58 5.92 -11.22 -20.91
C LEU A 58 5.54 -11.17 -22.38
N LEU A 59 4.56 -11.96 -22.79
CA LEU A 59 4.08 -12.03 -24.17
C LEU A 59 3.33 -10.77 -24.61
N GLY A 60 2.73 -10.06 -23.66
CA GLY A 60 2.06 -8.79 -23.93
C GLY A 60 1.32 -8.23 -22.71
N LEU A 61 1.05 -6.93 -22.77
CA LEU A 61 0.27 -6.21 -21.74
C LEU A 61 -1.20 -6.68 -21.66
N VAL A 62 -1.67 -7.39 -22.68
CA VAL A 62 -2.95 -8.10 -22.68
C VAL A 62 -2.69 -9.56 -23.05
N SER A 63 -2.70 -10.45 -22.06
CA SER A 63 -2.42 -11.88 -22.22
C SER A 63 -2.95 -12.69 -21.03
N ASP A 64 -3.19 -13.99 -21.22
CA ASP A 64 -3.69 -14.84 -20.12
C ASP A 64 -2.68 -15.01 -18.97
N GLN A 65 -1.39 -14.71 -19.20
CA GLN A 65 -0.32 -14.75 -18.20
C GLN A 65 -0.67 -13.92 -16.95
N TRP A 66 -1.37 -12.80 -17.11
CA TRP A 66 -1.77 -11.96 -16.00
C TRP A 66 -2.68 -12.67 -14.98
N LYS A 67 -3.44 -13.69 -15.40
CA LYS A 67 -4.24 -14.48 -14.46
C LYS A 67 -3.38 -15.25 -13.46
N GLU A 68 -2.14 -15.61 -13.82
CA GLU A 68 -1.19 -16.29 -12.94
C GLU A 68 -0.78 -15.40 -11.76
N MET A 69 -0.74 -14.08 -11.98
CA MET A 69 -0.50 -13.09 -10.92
C MET A 69 -1.76 -12.77 -10.09
N GLY A 70 -2.92 -13.33 -10.45
CA GLY A 70 -4.20 -13.04 -9.82
C GLY A 70 -4.85 -11.74 -10.27
N TRP A 71 -4.64 -11.31 -11.52
CA TRP A 71 -5.49 -10.30 -12.16
C TRP A 71 -6.85 -10.91 -12.56
N GLN A 72 -7.92 -10.11 -12.62
CA GLN A 72 -9.28 -10.63 -12.87
C GLN A 72 -9.43 -11.19 -14.29
N GLY A 73 -8.68 -10.64 -15.25
CA GLY A 73 -8.69 -11.05 -16.64
C GLY A 73 -7.32 -10.96 -17.29
N LYS A 74 -7.32 -11.05 -18.62
CA LYS A 74 -6.10 -10.93 -19.43
C LYS A 74 -5.53 -9.52 -19.51
N ASP A 75 -6.28 -8.51 -19.06
CA ASP A 75 -5.94 -7.10 -19.17
C ASP A 75 -5.99 -6.45 -17.78
N PRO A 76 -4.83 -6.27 -17.12
CA PRO A 76 -4.73 -5.62 -15.80
C PRO A 76 -5.30 -4.20 -15.75
N SER A 77 -5.37 -3.49 -16.88
CA SER A 77 -5.88 -2.10 -16.91
C SER A 77 -7.30 -1.99 -16.37
N THR A 78 -8.09 -3.06 -16.52
CA THR A 78 -9.49 -3.10 -16.09
C THR A 78 -9.66 -3.18 -14.57
N ASP A 79 -8.64 -3.64 -13.84
CA ASP A 79 -8.63 -3.82 -12.38
C ASP A 79 -8.22 -2.54 -11.64
N PHE A 80 -7.43 -1.67 -12.27
CA PHE A 80 -6.94 -0.42 -11.66
C PHE A 80 -8.00 0.67 -11.47
N ARG A 81 -9.25 0.46 -11.89
CA ARG A 81 -10.33 1.47 -11.80
C ARG A 81 -10.57 1.98 -10.39
N GLY A 82 -10.45 1.12 -9.37
CA GLY A 82 -10.65 1.49 -7.98
C GLY A 82 -9.40 2.03 -7.27
N GLY A 83 -8.21 1.60 -7.70
CA GLY A 83 -6.94 1.92 -7.02
C GLY A 83 -6.04 2.94 -7.74
N GLY A 84 -6.35 3.31 -8.98
CA GLY A 84 -5.53 4.21 -9.79
C GLY A 84 -4.13 3.66 -10.09
N PHE A 85 -3.27 4.51 -10.67
CA PHE A 85 -1.88 4.16 -10.96
C PHE A 85 -1.07 3.86 -9.68
N ILE A 86 -1.37 4.55 -8.57
CA ILE A 86 -0.67 4.34 -7.29
C ILE A 86 -0.76 2.89 -6.79
N SER A 87 -1.84 2.16 -7.09
CA SER A 87 -1.94 0.75 -6.72
C SER A 87 -0.92 -0.15 -7.45
N LEU A 88 -0.56 0.19 -8.69
CA LEU A 88 0.54 -0.44 -9.41
C LEU A 88 1.89 -0.02 -8.82
N GLU A 89 2.07 1.25 -8.45
CA GLU A 89 3.27 1.71 -7.76
C GLU A 89 3.47 0.96 -6.44
N ASN A 90 2.40 0.75 -5.66
CA ASN A 90 2.45 0.03 -4.39
C ASN A 90 2.87 -1.44 -4.58
N LEU A 91 2.27 -2.15 -5.55
CA LEU A 91 2.67 -3.53 -5.89
C LEU A 91 4.14 -3.60 -6.30
N LEU A 92 4.60 -2.67 -7.15
CA LEU A 92 5.97 -2.61 -7.62
C LEU A 92 6.95 -2.24 -6.50
N TYR A 93 6.56 -1.33 -5.61
CA TYR A 93 7.33 -0.98 -4.41
C TYR A 93 7.49 -2.21 -3.52
N PHE A 94 6.42 -2.97 -3.30
CA PHE A 94 6.47 -4.18 -2.48
C PHE A 94 7.42 -5.21 -3.09
N ALA A 95 7.30 -5.48 -4.40
CA ALA A 95 8.16 -6.43 -5.10
C ALA A 95 9.65 -6.05 -5.03
N LYS A 96 9.98 -4.75 -5.08
CA LYS A 96 11.36 -4.26 -5.07
C LYS A 96 11.98 -4.17 -3.69
N ASN A 97 11.20 -3.79 -2.67
CA ASN A 97 11.73 -3.45 -1.34
C ASN A 97 11.61 -4.61 -0.34
N TYR A 98 10.66 -5.51 -0.55
CA TYR A 98 10.47 -6.71 0.27
C TYR A 98 10.25 -7.95 -0.61
N PRO A 99 11.20 -8.29 -1.50
CA PRO A 99 11.02 -9.34 -2.51
C PRO A 99 10.68 -10.70 -1.90
N LYS A 100 11.30 -11.07 -0.77
CA LYS A 100 10.95 -12.32 -0.09
C LYS A 100 9.49 -12.36 0.36
N SER A 101 9.01 -11.29 1.00
CA SER A 101 7.61 -11.22 1.44
C SER A 101 6.63 -11.19 0.28
N PHE A 102 6.99 -10.51 -0.80
CA PHE A 102 6.19 -10.45 -2.03
C PHE A 102 6.06 -11.83 -2.67
N GLU A 103 7.17 -12.56 -2.83
CA GLU A 103 7.19 -13.91 -3.38
C GLU A 103 6.40 -14.90 -2.52
N GLU A 104 6.57 -14.88 -1.19
CA GLU A 104 5.80 -15.71 -0.26
C GLU A 104 4.28 -15.54 -0.45
N LEU A 105 3.82 -14.30 -0.65
CA LEU A 105 2.41 -13.96 -0.84
C LEU A 105 1.90 -14.28 -2.25
N LEU A 106 2.72 -14.06 -3.27
CA LEU A 106 2.40 -14.37 -4.67
C LEU A 106 2.25 -15.88 -4.84
N CYS A 107 3.21 -16.64 -4.34
CA CYS A 107 3.27 -18.10 -4.45
C CYS A 107 2.49 -18.84 -3.35
N LYS A 108 1.85 -18.13 -2.41
CA LYS A 108 1.02 -18.70 -1.34
C LYS A 108 1.77 -19.74 -0.48
N GLN A 109 3.04 -19.47 -0.18
CA GLN A 109 3.96 -20.48 0.37
C GLN A 109 3.62 -20.95 1.80
N ASN A 110 2.87 -20.15 2.56
CA ASN A 110 2.64 -20.37 3.99
C ASN A 110 1.20 -20.75 4.32
N GLY A 111 1.05 -21.58 5.36
CA GLY A 111 -0.23 -21.89 6.00
C GLY A 111 -1.09 -22.93 5.27
N ASP A 112 -2.13 -23.39 5.94
CA ASP A 112 -3.18 -24.22 5.33
C ASP A 112 -4.18 -23.30 4.61
N ARG A 113 -4.45 -23.57 3.34
CA ARG A 113 -5.11 -22.64 2.42
C ARG A 113 -6.34 -23.26 1.79
N ALA A 114 -7.37 -22.43 1.57
CA ALA A 114 -8.58 -22.89 0.93
C ALA A 114 -8.30 -23.20 -0.54
N LEU A 115 -9.13 -24.05 -1.16
CA LEU A 115 -9.05 -24.27 -2.62
C LEU A 115 -9.28 -22.97 -3.41
N TRP A 116 -10.19 -22.12 -2.91
CA TRP A 116 -10.54 -20.84 -3.50
C TRP A 116 -9.87 -19.71 -2.72
N GLU A 117 -8.61 -19.43 -3.05
CA GLU A 117 -7.80 -18.35 -2.46
C GLU A 117 -8.18 -16.96 -2.99
N TYR A 118 -7.68 -15.92 -2.32
CA TYR A 118 -7.80 -14.56 -2.84
C TYR A 118 -6.87 -14.34 -4.05
N PRO A 119 -7.34 -13.65 -5.10
CA PRO A 119 -6.50 -13.26 -6.24
C PRO A 119 -5.46 -12.23 -5.80
N PHE A 120 -4.16 -12.54 -5.94
CA PHE A 120 -3.06 -11.75 -5.38
C PHE A 120 -3.08 -10.28 -5.86
N ALA A 121 -3.05 -10.03 -7.17
CA ALA A 121 -3.00 -8.66 -7.68
C ALA A 121 -4.27 -7.85 -7.36
N VAL A 122 -5.45 -8.45 -7.53
CA VAL A 122 -6.73 -7.80 -7.18
C VAL A 122 -6.83 -7.48 -5.68
N ALA A 123 -6.31 -8.35 -4.82
CA ALA A 123 -6.22 -8.09 -3.39
C ALA A 123 -5.30 -6.91 -3.08
N GLY A 124 -4.16 -6.83 -3.78
CA GLY A 124 -3.26 -5.67 -3.72
C GLY A 124 -3.97 -4.36 -4.07
N VAL A 125 -4.73 -4.30 -5.17
CA VAL A 125 -5.49 -3.10 -5.54
C VAL A 125 -6.53 -2.73 -4.47
N ASN A 126 -7.23 -3.73 -3.92
CA ASN A 126 -8.21 -3.52 -2.84
C ASN A 126 -7.57 -2.96 -1.56
N ILE A 127 -6.35 -3.38 -1.22
CA ILE A 127 -5.60 -2.85 -0.08
C ILE A 127 -5.32 -1.36 -0.26
N THR A 128 -4.83 -0.94 -1.44
CA THR A 128 -4.60 0.48 -1.74
C THR A 128 -5.89 1.29 -1.57
N PHE A 129 -6.99 0.81 -2.14
CA PHE A 129 -8.29 1.47 -2.01
C PHE A 129 -8.75 1.58 -0.54
N MET A 130 -8.64 0.49 0.22
CA MET A 130 -9.01 0.46 1.63
C MET A 130 -8.18 1.45 2.45
N LEU A 131 -6.87 1.55 2.21
CA LEU A 131 -5.99 2.50 2.90
C LEU A 131 -6.36 3.95 2.60
N ILE A 132 -6.60 4.29 1.33
CA ILE A 132 -7.05 5.63 0.91
C ILE A 132 -8.34 6.02 1.64
N GLN A 133 -9.30 5.10 1.74
CA GLN A 133 -10.56 5.34 2.46
C GLN A 133 -10.40 5.39 3.98
N MET A 134 -9.57 4.53 4.56
CA MET A 134 -9.34 4.45 6.00
C MET A 134 -8.67 5.72 6.53
N LEU A 135 -7.68 6.22 5.80
CA LEU A 135 -6.90 7.40 6.13
C LEU A 135 -7.52 8.70 5.63
N ASP A 136 -8.55 8.60 4.79
CA ASP A 136 -9.28 9.73 4.22
C ASP A 136 -8.38 10.69 3.44
N LEU A 137 -7.47 10.12 2.64
CA LEU A 137 -6.38 10.85 1.98
C LEU A 137 -6.83 11.82 0.88
N GLN A 138 -8.10 11.80 0.51
CA GLN A 138 -8.69 12.73 -0.47
C GLN A 138 -9.28 13.99 0.19
N ALA A 139 -9.33 14.04 1.52
CA ALA A 139 -9.69 15.27 2.23
C ALA A 139 -8.50 16.25 2.25
N ALA A 140 -8.79 17.55 2.16
CA ALA A 140 -7.76 18.60 2.24
C ALA A 140 -6.95 18.59 3.55
N LYS A 141 -7.50 18.00 4.61
CA LYS A 141 -6.83 17.80 5.90
C LYS A 141 -7.38 16.55 6.59
N PRO A 142 -6.62 15.93 7.51
CA PRO A 142 -7.12 14.80 8.28
C PRO A 142 -8.42 15.11 9.01
N ARG A 143 -9.45 14.27 8.79
CA ARG A 143 -10.74 14.36 9.51
C ARG A 143 -10.89 13.34 10.63
N SER A 144 -9.89 12.47 10.81
CA SER A 144 -9.85 11.45 11.85
C SER A 144 -8.49 11.47 12.57
N LEU A 145 -8.46 10.97 13.80
CA LEU A 145 -7.21 10.82 14.57
C LEU A 145 -6.21 9.93 13.82
N ILE A 146 -6.70 8.87 13.19
CA ILE A 146 -5.87 7.91 12.43
C ILE A 146 -5.22 8.59 11.23
N GLY A 147 -5.98 9.38 10.47
CA GLY A 147 -5.42 10.17 9.37
C GLY A 147 -4.39 11.20 9.85
N ALA A 148 -4.60 11.80 11.04
CA ALA A 148 -3.66 12.75 11.62
C ALA A 148 -2.37 12.08 12.07
N VAL A 149 -2.45 10.90 12.70
CA VAL A 149 -1.26 10.12 13.07
C VAL A 149 -0.49 9.69 11.83
N PHE A 150 -1.18 9.15 10.82
CA PHE A 150 -0.53 8.75 9.57
C PHE A 150 0.15 9.94 8.87
N LEU A 151 -0.45 11.13 8.91
CA LEU A 151 0.18 12.32 8.32
C LEU A 151 1.51 12.66 9.00
N ASN A 152 1.62 12.49 10.32
CA ASN A 152 2.91 12.65 11.01
C ASN A 152 3.93 11.62 10.52
N LEU A 153 3.54 10.35 10.34
CA LEU A 153 4.43 9.32 9.79
C LEU A 153 4.87 9.64 8.35
N LEU A 154 3.98 10.22 7.54
CA LEU A 154 4.27 10.63 6.17
C LEU A 154 5.26 11.80 6.09
N ILE A 155 5.28 12.69 7.10
CA ILE A 155 6.28 13.76 7.18
C ILE A 155 7.67 13.17 7.43
N GLU A 156 7.76 12.22 8.37
CA GLU A 156 9.03 11.57 8.71
C GLU A 156 9.56 10.70 7.56
N ASN A 157 8.67 10.11 6.76
CA ASN A 157 9.03 9.24 5.66
C ASN A 157 8.05 9.39 4.49
N ASP A 158 8.54 9.92 3.36
CA ASP A 158 7.73 10.11 2.13
C ASP A 158 7.24 8.79 1.51
N ARG A 159 7.81 7.65 1.92
CA ARG A 159 7.38 6.29 1.57
C ARG A 159 6.49 5.62 2.61
N ALA A 160 6.05 6.33 3.66
CA ALA A 160 5.20 5.75 4.71
C ALA A 160 3.95 5.07 4.14
N PHE A 161 3.31 5.64 3.10
CA PHE A 161 2.16 5.01 2.45
C PHE A 161 2.52 3.68 1.77
N ASP A 162 3.63 3.65 1.05
CA ASP A 162 4.10 2.46 0.32
C ASP A 162 4.55 1.36 1.30
N ILE A 163 5.13 1.72 2.44
CA ILE A 163 5.49 0.78 3.52
C ILE A 163 4.23 0.27 4.21
N LEU A 164 3.29 1.16 4.57
CA LEU A 164 2.00 0.78 5.16
C LEU A 164 1.23 -0.20 4.26
N TYR A 165 1.28 -0.01 2.95
CA TYR A 165 0.74 -0.96 1.98
C TYR A 165 1.35 -2.37 2.14
N CYS A 166 2.68 -2.47 2.22
CA CYS A 166 3.38 -3.75 2.39
C CYS A 166 2.99 -4.43 3.71
N ILE A 167 2.99 -3.67 4.81
CA ILE A 167 2.54 -4.11 6.14
C ILE A 167 1.11 -4.67 6.04
N THR A 168 0.22 -3.90 5.42
CA THR A 168 -1.19 -4.25 5.28
C THR A 168 -1.37 -5.53 4.49
N PHE A 169 -0.59 -5.75 3.43
CA PHE A 169 -0.71 -6.96 2.63
C PHE A 169 -0.27 -8.19 3.43
N LYS A 170 0.87 -8.15 4.13
CA LYS A 170 1.26 -9.27 5.01
C LYS A 170 0.24 -9.50 6.12
N LEU A 171 -0.27 -8.44 6.74
CA LEU A 171 -1.28 -8.56 7.77
C LEU A 171 -2.59 -9.19 7.23
N MET A 172 -3.01 -8.80 6.03
CA MET A 172 -4.19 -9.35 5.36
C MET A 172 -4.06 -10.86 5.14
N ASP A 173 -2.91 -11.33 4.63
CA ASP A 173 -2.67 -12.77 4.44
C ASP A 173 -2.62 -13.53 5.77
N ARG A 174 -2.04 -12.95 6.82
CA ARG A 174 -2.10 -13.56 8.16
C ARG A 174 -3.54 -13.70 8.64
N LYS A 175 -4.37 -12.66 8.47
CA LYS A 175 -5.80 -12.72 8.81
C LYS A 175 -6.55 -13.75 7.97
N TRP A 176 -6.22 -13.86 6.68
CA TRP A 176 -6.77 -14.87 5.81
C TRP A 176 -6.54 -16.27 6.37
N LEU A 177 -5.29 -16.58 6.74
CA LEU A 177 -4.91 -17.87 7.31
C LEU A 177 -5.52 -18.12 8.70
N GLU A 178 -5.46 -17.14 9.59
CA GLU A 178 -6.04 -17.22 10.95
C GLU A 178 -7.55 -17.47 10.93
N MET A 179 -8.24 -16.97 9.91
CA MET A 179 -9.69 -17.12 9.74
C MET A 179 -10.07 -18.36 8.93
N HIS A 180 -9.10 -19.13 8.42
CA HIS A 180 -9.34 -20.20 7.44
C HIS A 180 -10.23 -19.72 6.28
N ALA A 181 -9.94 -18.51 5.79
CA ALA A 181 -10.80 -17.78 4.89
C ALA A 181 -10.83 -18.42 3.49
N THR A 182 -11.96 -18.24 2.82
CA THR A 182 -12.14 -18.54 1.40
C THR A 182 -12.37 -17.26 0.61
N TYR A 183 -12.39 -17.35 -0.72
CA TYR A 183 -12.77 -16.25 -1.61
C TYR A 183 -14.04 -15.49 -1.15
N MET A 184 -15.02 -16.20 -0.59
CA MET A 184 -16.28 -15.59 -0.12
C MET A 184 -16.09 -14.68 1.10
N ASP A 185 -15.02 -14.88 1.87
CA ASP A 185 -14.71 -14.17 3.10
C ASP A 185 -13.84 -12.93 2.88
N PHE A 186 -13.46 -12.64 1.63
CA PHE A 186 -12.53 -11.57 1.30
C PHE A 186 -12.87 -10.23 1.96
N ASN A 187 -14.12 -9.79 1.86
CA ASN A 187 -14.58 -8.55 2.49
C ASN A 187 -14.51 -8.59 4.03
N THR A 188 -14.70 -9.76 4.64
CA THR A 188 -14.57 -9.96 6.08
C THR A 188 -13.11 -9.82 6.51
N VAL A 189 -12.18 -10.42 5.76
CA VAL A 189 -10.74 -10.34 6.01
C VAL A 189 -10.23 -8.91 5.85
N ILE A 190 -10.65 -8.18 4.81
CA ILE A 190 -10.29 -6.76 4.60
C ILE A 190 -10.78 -5.89 5.77
N LYS A 191 -12.02 -6.08 6.24
CA LYS A 191 -12.55 -5.36 7.42
C LYS A 191 -11.78 -5.68 8.70
N SER A 192 -11.40 -6.94 8.89
CA SER A 192 -10.60 -7.38 10.03
C SER A 192 -9.21 -6.75 10.02
N THR A 193 -8.56 -6.76 8.84
CA THR A 193 -7.25 -6.14 8.58
C THR A 193 -7.28 -4.65 8.89
N ARG A 194 -8.28 -3.93 8.34
CA ARG A 194 -8.49 -2.50 8.61
C ARG A 194 -8.58 -2.22 10.11
N ARG A 195 -9.42 -2.94 10.84
CA ARG A 195 -9.58 -2.75 12.30
C ARG A 195 -8.28 -2.96 13.07
N GLN A 196 -7.43 -3.89 12.62
CA GLN A 196 -6.13 -4.10 13.26
C GLN A 196 -5.16 -2.94 12.96
N LEU A 197 -5.10 -2.46 11.72
CA LEU A 197 -4.28 -1.28 11.38
C LEU A 197 -4.72 -0.03 12.16
N GLU A 198 -6.03 0.20 12.26
CA GLU A 198 -6.59 1.32 13.03
C GLU A 198 -6.17 1.25 14.51
N ARG A 199 -6.02 0.06 15.08
CA ARG A 199 -5.52 -0.14 16.45
C ARG A 199 -4.02 0.09 16.54
N GLU A 200 -3.25 -0.47 15.61
CA GLU A 200 -1.79 -0.35 15.60
C GLU A 200 -1.35 1.11 15.43
N LEU A 201 -2.00 1.89 14.55
CA LEU A 201 -1.72 3.31 14.34
C LEU A 201 -2.06 4.20 15.55
N LEU A 202 -2.80 3.68 16.54
CA LEU A 202 -3.17 4.43 17.74
C LEU A 202 -2.37 4.03 18.99
N LEU A 203 -1.36 3.17 18.82
CA LEU A 203 -0.42 2.85 19.90
C LEU A 203 0.48 4.07 20.18
N GLU A 204 0.79 4.30 21.46
CA GLU A 204 1.52 5.50 21.92
C GLU A 204 2.98 5.54 21.47
N ASP A 205 3.57 4.39 21.14
CA ASP A 205 4.97 4.19 20.78
C ASP A 205 5.25 4.26 19.27
N ILE A 206 4.23 4.55 18.44
CA ILE A 206 4.41 4.67 16.99
C ILE A 206 4.93 6.06 16.63
N GLN A 207 6.23 6.16 16.38
CA GLN A 207 6.88 7.39 15.90
C GLN A 207 7.27 7.30 14.42
N GLN A 208 7.57 6.09 13.95
CA GLN A 208 7.91 5.77 12.58
C GLN A 208 7.00 4.66 12.05
N ILE A 209 6.89 4.54 10.72
CA ILE A 209 6.05 3.49 10.14
C ILE A 209 6.58 2.08 10.46
N GLU A 210 7.89 1.97 10.67
CA GLU A 210 8.60 0.75 11.08
C GLU A 210 8.28 0.32 12.52
N ASP A 211 7.76 1.22 13.38
CA ASP A 211 7.39 0.90 14.75
C ASP A 211 6.08 0.10 14.83
N MET A 212 5.28 0.08 13.75
CA MET A 212 4.02 -0.68 13.72
C MET A 212 4.28 -2.16 14.01
N PRO A 213 3.53 -2.82 14.93
CA PRO A 213 3.76 -4.22 15.27
C PRO A 213 3.76 -5.15 14.05
N SER A 214 2.88 -4.91 13.08
CA SER A 214 2.80 -5.69 11.84
C SER A 214 3.96 -5.48 10.87
N TYR A 215 4.81 -4.45 11.06
CA TYR A 215 6.04 -4.29 10.28
C TYR A 215 6.98 -5.49 10.42
N ASN A 216 6.99 -6.12 11.60
CA ASN A 216 7.79 -7.31 11.88
C ASN A 216 7.42 -8.54 11.03
N PHE A 217 6.30 -8.50 10.29
CA PHE A 217 5.92 -9.55 9.35
C PHE A 217 6.61 -9.41 8.00
N LEU A 218 7.24 -8.27 7.71
CA LEU A 218 7.98 -8.04 6.49
C LEU A 218 9.39 -8.62 6.60
N ALA A 219 9.71 -9.47 5.64
CA ALA A 219 11.04 -9.94 5.33
C ALA A 219 11.49 -9.39 3.97
N ARG A 220 12.73 -8.91 3.92
CA ARG A 220 13.39 -8.46 2.68
C ARG A 220 13.90 -9.65 1.90
#